data_AF-A0A401Z314-F1
#
_entry.id   AF-A0A401Z314-F1
#
_cell.length_a   1.000
_cell.length_b   1.000
_cell.length_c   1.000
_cell.angle_alpha   90.00
_cell.angle_beta   90.00
_cell.angle_gamma   90.00
#
_symmetry.space_group_name_H-M   'P 1'
#
loop_
_entity.id
_entity.type
_entity.pdbx_description
1 polymer ?
#
loop_
_entity_poly.entity_id
_entity_poly.type
_entity_poly.pdbx_seq_one_letter_code
_entity_poly.pdbx_strand_id
1 'polypeptide(L)'
;MHRNRHRSLALAACAAVAALTGSLLSTTRADAAATPATPAAPSAVSWAAPLSTSGRWIIDADGRRFKLRSANWAGAQGTWNGSGDIADPANHHSGENANGMPLGLDRASLPSILAGFHAVGVNSIRLPFSNEMVHASAPVPDTAVAANPELRGKTPLQVFDAVVAALTADGFAVVLNNHTGTTRWCCGLDGNERWNTSRGTTD
;
A
#
# COMPACT_ATOMS: atom_id res chain seq x y z
N MET A 1 35.28 -50.98 -66.28
CA MET A 1 34.39 -52.02 -66.85
C MET A 1 32.96 -51.76 -66.38
N HIS A 2 32.02 -52.06 -67.27
CA HIS A 2 30.69 -51.46 -67.39
C HIS A 2 29.61 -52.39 -66.81
N ARG A 3 28.70 -51.89 -65.96
CA ARG A 3 27.31 -52.38 -65.76
C ARG A 3 26.63 -51.51 -64.70
N ASN A 4 25.65 -50.64 -64.97
CA ASN A 4 24.34 -50.80 -65.61
C ASN A 4 23.30 -51.48 -64.69
N ARG A 5 22.18 -50.75 -64.46
CA ARG A 5 20.77 -51.18 -64.29
C ARG A 5 20.06 -51.00 -62.92
N HIS A 6 19.21 -49.97 -62.94
CA HIS A 6 17.76 -49.94 -62.63
C HIS A 6 17.23 -49.98 -61.18
N ARG A 7 16.56 -48.86 -60.82
CA ARG A 7 15.18 -48.69 -60.29
C ARG A 7 14.83 -49.47 -59.00
N SER A 8 14.42 -48.84 -57.90
CA SER A 8 13.13 -48.14 -57.80
C SER A 8 13.06 -47.21 -56.57
N LEU A 9 12.17 -46.21 -56.69
CA LEU A 9 11.88 -45.14 -55.74
C LEU A 9 11.33 -45.62 -54.39
N ALA A 10 11.70 -44.92 -53.32
CA ALA A 10 10.76 -44.56 -52.26
C ALA A 10 11.09 -43.15 -51.77
N LEU A 11 10.14 -42.23 -51.98
CA LEU A 11 10.13 -40.87 -51.48
C LEU A 11 10.08 -40.87 -49.96
N ALA A 12 10.92 -40.06 -49.32
CA ALA A 12 10.59 -39.43 -48.05
C ALA A 12 11.26 -38.06 -48.01
N ALA A 13 10.45 -37.04 -48.23
CA ALA A 13 10.82 -35.65 -48.16
C ALA A 13 11.16 -35.26 -46.72
N CYS A 14 12.18 -34.42 -46.53
CA CYS A 14 12.23 -33.48 -45.42
C CYS A 14 13.11 -32.27 -45.77
N ALA A 15 12.39 -31.16 -45.98
CA ALA A 15 12.72 -29.74 -45.92
C ALA A 15 14.20 -29.30 -45.88
N ALA A 16 14.52 -28.44 -46.86
CA ALA A 16 15.72 -27.66 -46.98
C ALA A 16 15.90 -26.67 -45.81
N VAL A 17 17.11 -26.64 -45.24
CA VAL A 17 17.58 -25.57 -44.38
C VAL A 17 18.12 -24.47 -45.29
N ALA A 18 17.37 -23.38 -45.45
CA ALA A 18 17.86 -22.16 -46.08
C ALA A 18 18.40 -21.22 -45.00
N ALA A 19 19.72 -21.05 -44.98
CA ALA A 19 20.38 -20.04 -44.18
C ALA A 19 20.06 -18.65 -44.76
N LEU A 20 19.37 -17.81 -43.98
CA LEU A 20 19.29 -16.38 -44.23
C LEU A 20 20.22 -15.64 -43.26
N THR A 21 21.24 -15.01 -43.83
CA THR A 21 22.05 -13.97 -43.20
C THR A 21 21.20 -12.72 -42.99
N GLY A 22 20.74 -12.50 -41.77
CA GLY A 22 20.04 -11.27 -41.36
C GLY A 22 21.00 -10.25 -40.76
N SER A 23 21.15 -9.11 -41.42
CA SER A 23 21.89 -7.95 -40.93
C SER A 23 21.28 -7.42 -39.62
N LEU A 24 22.09 -7.35 -38.56
CA LEU A 24 21.71 -6.72 -37.29
C LEU A 24 21.67 -5.19 -37.48
N LEU A 25 20.48 -4.63 -37.71
CA LEU A 25 20.25 -3.21 -37.46
C LEU A 25 20.10 -3.01 -35.96
N SER A 26 21.11 -2.43 -35.31
CA SER A 26 20.99 -1.92 -33.95
C SER A 26 20.08 -0.69 -33.95
N THR A 27 18.79 -0.89 -33.71
CA THR A 27 17.89 0.21 -33.32
C THR A 27 18.17 0.56 -31.87
N THR A 28 18.94 1.63 -31.63
CA THR A 28 19.03 2.25 -30.31
C THR A 28 17.65 2.82 -29.95
N ARG A 29 16.93 2.15 -29.05
CA ARG A 29 15.71 2.70 -28.44
C ARG A 29 16.18 3.87 -27.58
N ALA A 30 15.82 5.09 -27.96
CA ALA A 30 15.98 6.22 -27.06
C ALA A 30 15.09 5.94 -25.84
N ASP A 31 15.70 5.73 -24.68
CA ASP A 31 14.97 5.78 -23.41
C ASP A 31 14.37 7.18 -23.32
N ALA A 32 13.05 7.26 -23.47
CA ALA A 32 12.30 8.43 -23.11
C ALA A 32 12.46 8.56 -21.59
N ALA A 33 13.42 9.39 -21.17
CA ALA A 33 13.58 9.78 -19.78
C ALA A 33 12.20 10.25 -19.28
N ALA A 34 11.70 9.57 -18.25
CA ALA A 34 10.45 9.94 -17.62
C ALA A 34 10.58 11.39 -17.13
N THR A 35 9.84 12.29 -17.74
CA THR A 35 9.69 13.66 -17.24
C THR A 35 9.22 13.58 -15.79
N PRO A 36 9.89 14.22 -14.82
CA PRO A 36 9.40 14.25 -13.46
C PRO A 36 8.01 14.87 -13.48
N ALA A 37 7.01 14.11 -13.00
CA ALA A 37 5.66 14.61 -12.86
C ALA A 37 5.70 15.84 -11.95
N THR A 38 5.33 17.00 -12.48
CA THR A 38 5.10 18.20 -11.67
C THR A 38 4.08 17.84 -10.59
N PRO A 39 4.34 18.13 -9.30
CA PRO A 39 3.35 17.92 -8.26
C PRO A 39 2.08 18.68 -8.64
N ALA A 40 0.95 17.97 -8.73
CA ALA A 40 -0.33 18.63 -8.86
C ALA A 40 -0.48 19.60 -7.69
N ALA A 41 -0.82 20.86 -7.98
CA ALA A 41 -1.10 21.83 -6.93
C ALA A 41 -2.15 21.24 -5.98
N PRO A 42 -1.99 21.38 -4.65
CA PRO A 42 -2.95 20.84 -3.70
C PRO A 42 -4.33 21.39 -4.07
N SER A 43 -5.27 20.48 -4.32
CA SER A 43 -6.65 20.87 -4.55
C SER A 43 -7.09 21.64 -3.31
N ALA A 44 -7.49 22.90 -3.48
CA ALA A 44 -7.89 23.74 -2.36
C ALA A 44 -8.86 22.96 -1.47
N VAL A 45 -8.52 22.86 -0.17
CA VAL A 45 -9.29 22.10 0.81
C VAL A 45 -10.75 22.54 0.70
N SER A 46 -11.61 21.64 0.22
CA SER A 46 -12.97 22.02 -0.18
C SER A 46 -13.94 22.13 1.01
N TRP A 47 -13.41 22.20 2.25
CA TRP A 47 -14.17 22.13 3.48
C TRP A 47 -13.43 22.82 4.64
N ALA A 48 -14.20 23.28 5.64
CA ALA A 48 -13.67 23.95 6.82
C ALA A 48 -13.90 23.13 8.10
N ALA A 49 -12.87 22.96 8.92
CA ALA A 49 -13.00 22.35 10.25
C ALA A 49 -13.52 23.37 11.29
N PRO A 50 -14.20 22.93 12.38
CA PRO A 50 -14.58 21.55 12.67
C PRO A 50 -15.85 21.10 11.91
N LEU A 51 -15.97 19.79 11.72
CA LEU A 51 -17.22 19.19 11.22
C LEU A 51 -18.26 19.08 12.35
N SER A 52 -19.53 19.21 12.01
CA SER A 52 -20.66 19.00 12.93
C SER A 52 -21.84 18.32 12.22
N THR A 53 -22.94 18.07 12.94
CA THR A 53 -24.16 17.48 12.36
C THR A 53 -25.30 18.49 12.33
N SER A 54 -26.09 18.45 11.25
CA SER A 54 -27.35 19.17 11.12
C SER A 54 -28.41 18.23 10.56
N GLY A 55 -29.33 17.81 11.43
CA GLY A 55 -30.24 16.70 11.14
C GLY A 55 -29.48 15.44 10.74
N ARG A 56 -29.70 14.95 9.51
CA ARG A 56 -29.02 13.76 8.96
C ARG A 56 -27.69 14.04 8.25
N TRP A 57 -27.27 15.31 8.17
CA TRP A 57 -26.10 15.71 7.39
C TRP A 57 -24.91 15.98 8.28
N ILE A 58 -23.72 15.66 7.77
CA ILE A 58 -22.47 16.24 8.24
C ILE A 58 -22.29 17.58 7.52
N ILE A 59 -21.98 18.63 8.25
CA ILE A 59 -21.70 19.97 7.74
C ILE A 59 -20.32 20.42 8.19
N ASP A 60 -19.70 21.29 7.41
CA ASP A 60 -18.45 21.98 7.75
C ASP A 60 -18.72 23.24 8.61
N ALA A 61 -17.66 23.93 9.03
CA ALA A 61 -17.77 25.12 9.88
C ALA A 61 -18.53 26.29 9.22
N ASP A 62 -18.61 26.31 7.89
CA ASP A 62 -19.35 27.31 7.11
C ASP A 62 -20.81 26.89 6.86
N GLY A 63 -21.24 25.75 7.43
CA GLY A 63 -22.59 25.21 7.27
C GLY A 63 -22.83 24.48 5.95
N ARG A 64 -21.80 24.25 5.14
CA ARG A 64 -21.91 23.50 3.88
C ARG A 64 -21.93 22.01 4.15
N ARG A 65 -22.74 21.27 3.39
CA ARG A 65 -22.80 19.81 3.51
C ARG A 65 -21.47 19.17 3.12
N PHE A 66 -20.90 18.41 4.04
CA PHE A 66 -19.70 17.61 3.81
C PHE A 66 -20.09 16.14 3.57
N LYS A 67 -19.98 15.67 2.33
CA LYS A 67 -20.23 14.26 1.99
C LYS A 67 -18.91 13.48 2.04
N LEU A 68 -18.83 12.50 2.93
CA LEU A 68 -17.71 11.56 3.01
C LEU A 68 -17.66 10.69 1.75
N ARG A 69 -16.52 10.74 1.06
CA ARG A 69 -16.09 9.80 0.03
C ARG A 69 -14.82 9.18 0.59
N SER A 70 -14.97 8.09 1.33
CA SER A 70 -13.90 7.54 2.15
C SER A 70 -13.18 6.36 1.51
N ALA A 71 -11.87 6.30 1.71
CA ALA A 71 -11.11 5.05 1.63
C ALA A 71 -10.72 4.56 3.03
N ASN A 72 -10.43 3.27 3.14
CA ASN A 72 -9.76 2.69 4.30
C ASN A 72 -8.28 2.51 3.96
N TRP A 73 -7.39 2.93 4.87
CA TRP A 73 -5.96 2.64 4.75
C TRP A 73 -5.51 1.81 5.95
N ALA A 74 -5.32 0.51 5.70
CA ALA A 74 -5.00 -0.48 6.72
C ALA A 74 -3.48 -0.53 7.02
N GLY A 75 -3.14 -1.21 8.11
CA GLY A 75 -1.78 -1.50 8.58
C GLY A 75 -1.65 -1.27 10.08
N ALA A 76 -1.99 -0.07 10.54
CA ALA A 76 -1.75 0.37 11.92
C ALA A 76 -2.59 -0.36 12.98
N GLN A 77 -3.66 -1.05 12.61
CA GLN A 77 -4.38 -1.98 13.49
C GLN A 77 -3.63 -3.30 13.73
N GLY A 78 -2.60 -3.58 12.93
CA GLY A 78 -1.86 -4.82 12.94
C GLY A 78 -2.26 -5.82 11.86
N THR A 79 -1.27 -6.60 11.45
CA THR A 79 -1.38 -7.60 10.38
C THR A 79 -0.87 -8.97 10.80
N TRP A 80 -0.40 -9.15 12.04
CA TRP A 80 0.10 -10.44 12.51
C TRP A 80 -1.04 -11.45 12.68
N ASN A 81 -0.90 -12.69 12.20
CA ASN A 81 -2.00 -13.66 12.19
C ASN A 81 -2.31 -14.27 13.57
N GLY A 82 -1.46 -14.04 14.57
CA GLY A 82 -1.67 -14.54 15.94
C GLY A 82 -0.77 -15.70 16.36
N SER A 83 0.14 -16.15 15.50
CA SER A 83 1.10 -17.20 15.79
C SER A 83 2.39 -16.99 14.99
N GLY A 84 3.49 -17.61 15.47
CA GLY A 84 4.81 -17.47 14.87
C GLY A 84 5.54 -16.19 15.28
N ASP A 85 6.73 -15.98 14.70
CA ASP A 85 7.50 -14.76 14.93
C ASP A 85 6.81 -13.55 14.28
N ILE A 86 6.59 -12.49 15.06
CA ILE A 86 5.99 -11.22 14.61
C ILE A 86 6.93 -10.41 13.70
N ALA A 87 8.21 -10.75 13.66
CA ALA A 87 9.16 -10.14 12.72
C ALA A 87 9.13 -10.82 11.34
N ASP A 88 8.64 -12.05 11.25
CA ASP A 88 8.61 -12.83 10.01
C ASP A 88 7.36 -12.47 9.17
N PRO A 89 7.51 -11.87 7.98
CA PRO A 89 6.38 -11.51 7.12
C PRO A 89 5.46 -12.68 6.79
N ALA A 90 5.95 -13.93 6.77
CA ALA A 90 5.12 -15.11 6.51
C ALA A 90 4.00 -15.31 7.56
N ASN A 91 4.18 -14.75 8.77
CA ASN A 91 3.19 -14.80 9.84
C ASN A 91 2.21 -13.62 9.81
N HIS A 92 2.25 -12.78 8.77
CA HIS A 92 1.33 -11.66 8.60
C HIS A 92 0.32 -11.92 7.50
N HIS A 93 -0.84 -11.30 7.61
CA HIS A 93 -1.87 -11.38 6.60
C HIS A 93 -1.34 -10.88 5.26
N SER A 94 -1.51 -11.69 4.21
CA SER A 94 -0.96 -11.46 2.87
C SER A 94 0.57 -11.30 2.81
N GLY A 95 1.30 -11.74 3.83
CA GLY A 95 2.75 -11.58 3.89
C GLY A 95 3.22 -10.17 4.23
N GLU A 96 2.33 -9.28 4.69
CA GLU A 96 2.63 -7.86 4.85
C GLU A 96 2.77 -7.47 6.33
N ASN A 97 4.01 -7.27 6.79
CA ASN A 97 4.24 -6.73 8.13
C ASN A 97 4.08 -5.20 8.15
N ALA A 98 3.01 -4.74 8.78
CA ALA A 98 2.70 -3.31 8.88
C ALA A 98 3.53 -2.58 9.95
N ASN A 99 4.22 -3.28 10.86
CA ASN A 99 4.99 -2.66 11.97
C ASN A 99 4.18 -1.64 12.80
N GLY A 100 2.88 -1.85 12.95
CA GLY A 100 2.00 -0.93 13.69
C GLY A 100 1.73 0.42 12.99
N MET A 101 2.00 0.54 11.69
CA MET A 101 1.77 1.78 10.92
C MET A 101 0.98 1.50 9.63
N PRO A 102 0.46 2.54 8.93
CA PRO A 102 -0.20 2.34 7.65
C PRO A 102 0.71 1.62 6.65
N LEU A 103 0.17 0.65 5.91
CA LEU A 103 0.93 -0.15 4.95
C LEU A 103 1.40 0.68 3.75
N GLY A 104 2.52 0.27 3.15
CA GLY A 104 3.04 0.83 1.90
C GLY A 104 4.03 1.98 2.07
N LEU A 105 4.33 2.41 3.30
CA LEU A 105 5.36 3.45 3.57
C LEU A 105 6.80 3.00 3.25
N ASP A 106 7.00 1.70 3.05
CA ASP A 106 8.23 1.11 2.53
C ASP A 106 8.33 1.21 0.99
N ARG A 107 7.19 1.28 0.29
CA ARG A 107 7.09 1.16 -1.17
C ARG A 107 6.85 2.48 -1.88
N ALA A 108 6.10 3.38 -1.27
CA ALA A 108 5.73 4.67 -1.86
C ALA A 108 5.88 5.81 -0.85
N SER A 109 6.26 6.98 -1.36
CA SER A 109 6.32 8.19 -0.55
C SER A 109 4.91 8.67 -0.20
N LEU A 110 4.76 9.34 0.93
CA LEU A 110 3.49 9.93 1.37
C LEU A 110 2.85 10.81 0.28
N PRO A 111 3.58 11.73 -0.39
CA PRO A 111 3.01 12.52 -1.48
C PRO A 111 2.47 11.66 -2.63
N SER A 112 3.16 10.55 -2.97
CA SER A 112 2.69 9.65 -4.03
C SER A 112 1.42 8.90 -3.65
N ILE A 113 1.31 8.47 -2.38
CA ILE A 113 0.11 7.80 -1.87
C ILE A 113 -1.09 8.76 -1.86
N LEU A 114 -0.89 9.98 -1.35
CA LEU A 114 -1.90 11.04 -1.29
C LEU A 114 -2.37 11.46 -2.70
N ALA A 115 -1.44 11.58 -3.66
CA ALA A 115 -1.80 11.80 -5.06
C ALA A 115 -2.69 10.68 -5.61
N GLY A 116 -2.42 9.43 -5.25
CA GLY A 116 -3.29 8.28 -5.57
C GLY A 116 -4.69 8.42 -4.97
N PHE A 117 -4.82 8.90 -3.73
CA PHE A 117 -6.12 9.16 -3.10
C PHE A 117 -6.91 10.26 -3.82
N HIS A 118 -6.26 11.35 -4.22
CA HIS A 118 -6.89 12.37 -5.05
C HIS A 118 -7.34 11.82 -6.40
N ALA A 119 -6.51 10.97 -7.04
CA ALA A 119 -6.82 10.38 -8.34
C ALA A 119 -8.09 9.49 -8.31
N VAL A 120 -8.34 8.80 -7.20
CA VAL A 120 -9.58 8.01 -7.02
C VAL A 120 -10.75 8.84 -6.49
N GLY A 121 -10.54 10.12 -6.18
CA GLY A 121 -11.60 11.08 -5.83
C GLY A 121 -12.14 10.99 -4.40
N VAL A 122 -11.39 10.34 -3.49
CA VAL A 122 -11.74 10.34 -2.05
C VAL A 122 -11.40 11.67 -1.41
N ASN A 123 -12.15 12.05 -0.36
CA ASN A 123 -11.89 13.27 0.41
C ASN A 123 -11.71 12.99 1.91
N SER A 124 -11.78 11.71 2.30
CA SER A 124 -11.58 11.29 3.67
C SER A 124 -10.92 9.92 3.74
N ILE A 125 -10.09 9.71 4.76
CA ILE A 125 -9.42 8.44 5.00
C ILE A 125 -9.80 7.93 6.39
N ARG A 126 -10.34 6.72 6.45
CA ARG A 126 -10.47 5.97 7.70
C ARG A 126 -9.14 5.32 8.00
N LEU A 127 -8.54 5.70 9.13
CA LEU A 127 -7.27 5.16 9.61
C LEU A 127 -7.51 4.28 10.84
N PRO A 128 -7.49 2.95 10.68
CA PRO A 128 -7.53 2.00 11.78
C PRO A 128 -6.23 2.01 12.57
N PHE A 129 -6.31 1.88 13.89
CA PHE A 129 -5.15 1.71 14.77
C PHE A 129 -5.42 0.67 15.87
N SER A 130 -4.35 0.10 16.43
CA SER A 130 -4.41 -0.75 17.62
C SER A 130 -4.09 0.05 18.88
N ASN A 131 -4.70 -0.29 20.01
CA ASN A 131 -4.32 0.31 21.30
C ASN A 131 -2.85 0.03 21.64
N GLU A 132 -2.32 -1.13 21.23
CA GLU A 132 -0.91 -1.49 21.41
C GLU A 132 0.03 -0.48 20.76
N MET A 133 -0.26 -0.05 19.53
CA MET A 133 0.56 0.93 18.81
C MET A 133 0.69 2.24 19.59
N VAL A 134 -0.38 2.69 20.26
CA VAL A 134 -0.38 3.93 21.05
C VAL A 134 0.63 3.87 22.21
N HIS A 135 0.91 2.67 22.73
CA HIS A 135 1.85 2.47 23.84
C HIS A 135 3.25 2.00 23.39
N ALA A 136 3.45 1.73 22.10
CA ALA A 136 4.72 1.25 21.57
C ALA A 136 5.79 2.35 21.62
N SER A 137 6.90 2.06 22.30
CA SER A 137 8.04 2.99 22.46
C SER A 137 9.23 2.67 21.57
N ALA A 138 9.28 1.47 20.98
CA ALA A 138 10.32 1.09 20.03
C ALA A 138 10.09 1.80 18.68
N PRO A 139 11.15 2.31 18.03
CA PRO A 139 11.05 2.79 16.66
C PRO A 139 10.65 1.69 15.68
N VAL A 140 9.96 2.07 14.60
CA VAL A 140 9.75 1.16 13.46
C VAL A 140 11.09 0.85 12.77
N PRO A 141 11.25 -0.33 12.15
CA PRO A 141 12.44 -0.63 11.35
C PRO A 141 12.61 0.38 10.21
N ASP A 142 13.86 0.81 9.94
CA ASP A 142 14.15 1.75 8.85
C ASP A 142 13.70 1.24 7.48
N THR A 143 13.70 -0.08 7.28
CA THR A 143 13.22 -0.75 6.07
C THR A 143 11.71 -0.58 5.89
N ALA A 144 10.95 -0.48 6.98
CA ALA A 144 9.51 -0.35 6.94
C ALA A 144 9.06 1.05 6.46
N VAL A 145 9.96 2.04 6.51
CA VAL A 145 9.74 3.40 6.01
C VAL A 145 10.76 3.77 4.91
N ALA A 146 11.25 2.79 4.15
CA ALA A 146 12.31 2.98 3.17
C ALA A 146 12.03 4.10 2.15
N ALA A 147 10.76 4.27 1.74
CA ALA A 147 10.32 5.32 0.80
C ALA A 147 10.04 6.69 1.47
N ASN A 148 10.11 6.77 2.80
CA ASN A 148 9.85 7.95 3.62
C ASN A 148 10.97 8.14 4.69
N PRO A 149 12.22 8.47 4.28
CA PRO A 149 13.37 8.51 5.19
C PRO A 149 13.21 9.45 6.39
N GLU A 150 12.38 10.49 6.28
CA GLU A 150 12.04 11.42 7.35
C GLU A 150 11.26 10.77 8.51
N LEU A 151 10.75 9.57 8.30
CA LEU A 151 10.04 8.79 9.32
C LEU A 151 10.95 7.83 10.09
N ARG A 152 12.23 7.69 9.72
CA ARG A 152 13.18 6.83 10.43
C ARG A 152 13.36 7.25 11.90
N GLY A 153 13.54 6.26 12.76
CA GLY A 153 13.67 6.47 14.20
C GLY A 153 12.39 6.88 14.93
N LYS A 154 11.24 6.99 14.23
CA LYS A 154 9.94 7.29 14.85
C LYS A 154 9.30 6.02 15.41
N THR A 155 8.57 6.18 16.50
CA THR A 155 7.65 5.13 17.00
C THR A 155 6.46 4.96 16.05
N PRO A 156 5.74 3.83 16.11
CA PRO A 156 4.50 3.64 15.35
C PRO A 156 3.49 4.79 15.51
N LEU A 157 3.28 5.30 16.73
CA LEU A 157 2.39 6.45 16.99
C LEU A 157 2.91 7.72 16.30
N GLN A 158 4.20 8.01 16.36
CA GLN A 158 4.79 9.18 15.71
C GLN A 158 4.73 9.09 14.17
N VAL A 159 4.84 7.88 13.60
CA VAL A 159 4.59 7.65 12.17
C VAL A 159 3.12 7.93 11.85
N PHE A 160 2.21 7.40 12.65
CA PHE A 160 0.77 7.60 12.47
C PHE A 160 0.40 9.10 12.55
N ASP A 161 0.96 9.85 13.51
CA ASP A 161 0.81 11.30 13.62
C ASP A 161 1.30 12.03 12.36
N ALA A 162 2.45 11.64 11.81
CA ALA A 162 2.98 12.23 10.58
C ALA A 162 2.06 11.95 9.38
N VAL A 163 1.47 10.75 9.29
CA VAL A 163 0.49 10.41 8.25
C VAL A 163 -0.77 11.26 8.39
N VAL A 164 -1.31 11.42 9.61
CA VAL A 164 -2.47 12.28 9.86
C VAL A 164 -2.18 13.74 9.50
N ALA A 165 -1.00 14.25 9.86
CA ALA A 165 -0.57 15.60 9.51
C ALA A 165 -0.47 15.78 7.99
N ALA A 166 0.13 14.82 7.28
CA ALA A 166 0.24 14.87 5.81
C ALA A 166 -1.14 14.85 5.14
N LEU A 167 -2.04 13.95 5.57
CA LEU A 167 -3.40 13.85 5.04
C LEU A 167 -4.19 15.16 5.25
N THR A 168 -4.15 15.71 6.45
CA THR A 168 -4.91 16.92 6.78
C THR A 168 -4.34 18.17 6.12
N ALA A 169 -3.01 18.28 6.01
CA ALA A 169 -2.35 19.35 5.24
C ALA A 169 -2.71 19.30 3.75
N ASP A 170 -2.97 18.12 3.20
CA ASP A 170 -3.38 17.89 1.82
C ASP A 170 -4.92 17.85 1.62
N GLY A 171 -5.68 18.26 2.64
CA GLY A 171 -7.11 18.49 2.57
C GLY A 171 -8.01 17.28 2.79
N PHE A 172 -7.48 16.12 3.17
CA PHE A 172 -8.28 14.96 3.55
C PHE A 172 -8.81 15.10 4.97
N ALA A 173 -10.09 14.78 5.17
CA ALA A 173 -10.60 14.53 6.51
C ALA A 173 -10.14 13.15 7.00
N VAL A 174 -9.76 13.03 8.27
CA VAL A 174 -9.31 11.76 8.85
C VAL A 174 -10.35 11.24 9.83
N VAL A 175 -10.75 9.98 9.65
CA VAL A 175 -11.58 9.24 10.59
C VAL A 175 -10.70 8.27 11.36
N LEU A 176 -10.32 8.65 12.58
CA LEU A 176 -9.60 7.76 13.49
C LEU A 176 -10.49 6.61 13.90
N ASN A 177 -9.97 5.39 13.78
CA ASN A 177 -10.69 4.19 14.13
C ASN A 177 -9.87 3.32 15.08
N ASN A 178 -10.24 3.34 16.36
CA ASN A 178 -9.78 2.32 17.30
C ASN A 178 -10.32 0.97 16.84
N HIS A 179 -9.44 0.08 16.36
CA HIS A 179 -9.82 -1.09 15.59
C HIS A 179 -9.55 -2.41 16.32
N THR A 180 -8.44 -2.47 17.08
CA THR A 180 -7.97 -3.69 17.76
C THR A 180 -7.32 -3.36 19.11
N GLY A 181 -7.34 -4.32 20.03
CA GLY A 181 -6.63 -4.21 21.30
C GLY A 181 -5.13 -4.46 21.13
N THR A 182 -4.75 -5.49 20.37
CA THR A 182 -3.37 -5.84 20.01
C THR A 182 -3.10 -5.66 18.52
N THR A 183 -1.84 -5.63 18.09
CA THR A 183 -1.41 -5.49 16.67
C THR A 183 -1.60 -6.78 15.87
N ARG A 184 -2.72 -7.47 16.09
CA ARG A 184 -3.12 -8.69 15.39
C ARG A 184 -4.05 -8.36 14.21
N TRP A 185 -3.96 -9.15 13.15
CA TRP A 185 -4.87 -9.08 12.01
C TRP A 185 -6.30 -9.32 12.48
N CYS A 186 -7.17 -8.34 12.19
CA CYS A 186 -8.57 -8.41 12.57
C CYS A 186 -9.29 -9.56 11.86
N CYS A 187 -10.53 -9.73 12.30
CA CYS A 187 -11.59 -10.33 11.51
C CYS A 187 -11.68 -11.86 11.61
N GLY A 188 -11.07 -12.44 12.66
CA GLY A 188 -11.38 -13.77 13.20
C GLY A 188 -11.90 -13.70 14.65
N LEU A 189 -12.17 -14.86 15.27
CA LEU A 189 -12.36 -14.98 16.72
C LEU A 189 -10.97 -15.14 17.34
N ASP A 190 -10.41 -14.07 17.87
CA ASP A 190 -8.97 -13.93 18.09
C ASP A 190 -8.61 -13.27 19.42
N GLY A 191 -9.62 -12.94 20.24
CA GLY A 191 -9.51 -12.18 21.48
C GLY A 191 -9.56 -10.66 21.28
N ASN A 192 -9.50 -10.15 20.05
CA ASN A 192 -9.65 -8.73 19.72
C ASN A 192 -11.07 -8.35 19.28
N GLU A 193 -11.99 -9.31 19.17
CA GLU A 193 -13.36 -9.06 18.71
C GLU A 193 -14.21 -8.20 19.66
N ARG A 194 -13.77 -7.99 20.91
CA ARG A 194 -14.46 -7.15 21.90
C ARG A 194 -13.56 -6.05 22.43
N TRP A 195 -14.18 -4.91 22.73
CA TRP A 195 -13.49 -3.74 23.32
C TRP A 195 -13.10 -3.95 24.79
N ASN A 196 -13.66 -4.96 25.46
CA ASN A 196 -13.49 -5.22 26.88
C ASN A 196 -12.70 -6.50 27.21
N THR A 197 -12.04 -7.12 26.23
CA THR A 197 -11.14 -8.23 26.51
C THR A 197 -9.92 -7.68 27.25
N SER A 198 -9.77 -8.08 28.51
CA SER A 198 -8.65 -7.66 29.35
C SER A 198 -7.35 -8.25 28.82
N ARG A 199 -6.29 -7.44 28.78
CA ARG A 199 -4.93 -7.98 28.81
C ARG A 199 -4.72 -8.52 30.21
N GLY A 200 -4.64 -9.85 30.35
CA GLY A 200 -4.18 -10.43 31.61
C GLY A 200 -2.76 -9.93 31.86
N THR A 201 -2.54 -9.20 32.95
CA THR A 201 -1.19 -9.03 33.50
C THR A 201 -0.78 -10.40 34.00
N THR A 202 0.03 -11.09 33.20
CA THR A 202 0.71 -12.28 33.71
C THR A 202 1.95 -11.72 34.39
N ASP A 203 1.88 -11.65 35.72
CA ASP A 203 3.02 -11.38 36.60
C ASP A 203 4.09 -12.50 36.48
#